data_AF-A0A927USG2-F1
#
_entry.id   AF-A0A927USG2-F1
#
_cell.length_a   1.000
_cell.length_b   1.000
_cell.length_c   1.000
_cell.angle_alpha   90.00
_cell.angle_beta   90.00
_cell.angle_gamma   90.00
#
_symmetry.space_group_name_H-M   'P 1'
#
loop_
_entity.id
_entity.type
_entity.pdbx_description
1 polymer ?
#
loop_
_entity_poly.entity_id
_entity_poly.type
_entity_poly.pdbx_seq_one_letter_code
_entity_poly.pdbx_strand_id
1 'polypeptide(L)'
;MGNYKFAKEDTLSVKAIAVMLMLVHHLFAFPDKLTDGAMFSNLYIFESGQTLEGLMGNFGKLCVALFMMLSGYGMYCSYNNSKPENETLMSNLIIKRIKNAYIKYWQILVLFLPIGLILGVEKITGEPIDWIKNFLAIDTTFNNEAWFLTIWLMILCFFPLLIRWFERKHSGPWSDAIWLLLFNTMVYTVIPSIVEKSQYAESLRGTYYYQKLIVVLGMLPMFMAGSYLAKYDIIGLIRNKISYGYVAKFIGIIIIAVTFMLRQNWAMRTNWGWDRLDFIYASTFCIGVALIIDGLKYVKKGLAFIGGQATGIWLIHSFFCYYYCQNLIYAPKNPILIFVFLLALSTLASWGLNFMYSLVWQFVKPIFVKDDKE
;
A
#
# COMPACT_ATOMS: atom_id res chain seq x y z
N MET A 1 -21.50 -26.32 3.92
CA MET A 1 -20.33 -25.43 4.15
C MET A 1 -20.85 -24.00 4.21
N GLY A 2 -20.42 -23.20 5.19
CA GLY A 2 -20.86 -21.79 5.28
C GLY A 2 -20.35 -20.97 4.09
N ASN A 3 -21.09 -19.92 3.71
CA ASN A 3 -20.69 -19.00 2.65
C ASN A 3 -19.39 -18.29 3.06
N TYR A 4 -18.36 -18.37 2.21
CA TYR A 4 -17.13 -17.61 2.36
C TYR A 4 -17.41 -16.11 2.29
N LYS A 5 -16.82 -15.37 3.22
CA LYS A 5 -16.85 -13.90 3.26
C LYS A 5 -15.43 -13.41 3.44
N PHE A 6 -15.00 -12.47 2.59
CA PHE A 6 -13.67 -11.88 2.68
C PHE A 6 -13.58 -11.02 3.95
N ALA A 7 -12.91 -11.54 4.97
CA ALA A 7 -12.93 -10.98 6.32
C ALA A 7 -11.72 -10.08 6.59
N LYS A 8 -11.68 -9.53 7.80
CA LYS A 8 -10.55 -8.70 8.26
C LYS A 8 -9.21 -9.47 8.23
N GLU A 9 -9.22 -10.75 8.58
CA GLU A 9 -8.03 -11.60 8.52
C GLU A 9 -7.54 -11.81 7.07
N ASP A 10 -8.45 -11.93 6.10
CA ASP A 10 -8.11 -11.98 4.67
C ASP A 10 -7.47 -10.68 4.20
N THR A 11 -8.09 -9.54 4.54
CA THR A 11 -7.54 -8.20 4.27
C THR A 11 -6.12 -8.06 4.82
N LEU A 12 -5.88 -8.50 6.07
CA LEU A 12 -4.54 -8.48 6.67
C LEU A 12 -3.57 -9.42 5.96
N SER A 13 -4.04 -10.59 5.51
CA SER A 13 -3.21 -11.54 4.77
C SER A 13 -2.76 -10.98 3.43
N VAL A 14 -3.66 -10.34 2.67
CA VAL A 14 -3.31 -9.66 1.41
C VAL A 14 -2.39 -8.47 1.69
N LYS A 15 -2.61 -7.73 2.79
CA LYS A 15 -1.74 -6.62 3.21
C LYS A 15 -0.31 -7.08 3.52
N ALA A 16 -0.15 -8.29 4.06
CA ALA A 16 1.16 -8.90 4.29
C ALA A 16 1.87 -9.21 2.97
N ILE A 17 1.17 -9.78 2.01
CA ILE A 17 1.74 -10.05 0.69
C ILE A 17 2.09 -8.74 -0.03
N ALA A 18 1.24 -7.71 0.10
CA ALA A 18 1.53 -6.38 -0.44
C ALA A 18 2.80 -5.77 0.17
N VAL A 19 3.02 -5.91 1.50
CA VAL A 19 4.26 -5.41 2.11
C VAL A 19 5.48 -6.23 1.73
N MET A 20 5.34 -7.55 1.55
CA MET A 20 6.43 -8.39 1.02
C MET A 20 6.80 -7.98 -0.41
N LEU A 21 5.81 -7.73 -1.27
CA LEU A 21 6.03 -7.21 -2.64
C LEU A 21 6.71 -5.84 -2.63
N MET A 22 6.36 -4.97 -1.67
CA MET A 22 7.02 -3.69 -1.46
C MET A 22 8.51 -3.88 -1.11
N LEU A 23 8.84 -4.78 -0.18
CA LEU A 23 10.25 -5.07 0.15
C LEU A 23 11.03 -5.63 -1.05
N VAL A 24 10.43 -6.56 -1.79
CA VAL A 24 11.03 -7.11 -3.03
C VAL A 24 11.27 -6.00 -4.06
N HIS A 25 10.33 -5.07 -4.22
CA HIS A 25 10.49 -3.91 -5.10
C HIS A 25 11.71 -3.06 -4.70
N HIS A 26 11.82 -2.71 -3.42
CA HIS A 26 12.89 -1.83 -2.95
C HIS A 26 14.27 -2.53 -2.90
N LEU A 27 14.31 -3.83 -2.62
CA LEU A 27 15.55 -4.59 -2.63
C LEU A 27 16.12 -4.78 -4.04
N PHE A 28 15.26 -5.02 -5.04
CA PHE A 28 15.72 -5.59 -6.30
C PHE A 28 15.37 -4.80 -7.57
N ALA A 29 14.51 -3.78 -7.50
CA ALA A 29 14.15 -2.99 -8.69
C ALA A 29 15.11 -1.84 -8.99
N PHE A 30 15.98 -1.48 -8.04
CA PHE A 30 16.84 -0.29 -8.12
C PHE A 30 18.29 -0.65 -7.79
N PRO A 31 19.01 -1.34 -8.70
CA PRO A 31 20.42 -1.67 -8.48
C PRO A 31 21.28 -0.42 -8.24
N ASP A 32 20.92 0.72 -8.83
CA ASP A 32 21.63 2.00 -8.68
C ASP A 32 21.56 2.59 -7.25
N LYS A 33 20.68 2.07 -6.38
CA LYS A 33 20.61 2.49 -4.97
C LYS A 33 21.56 1.72 -4.05
N LEU A 34 22.31 0.74 -4.58
CA LEU A 34 23.31 0.01 -3.81
C LEU A 34 24.61 0.81 -3.76
N THR A 35 25.10 1.13 -2.57
CA THR A 35 26.36 1.85 -2.35
C THR A 35 27.35 0.99 -1.55
N ASP A 36 28.61 1.44 -1.50
CA ASP A 36 29.62 0.97 -0.54
C ASP A 36 29.83 -0.55 -0.46
N GLY A 37 29.76 -1.23 -1.61
CA GLY A 37 30.00 -2.68 -1.72
C GLY A 37 28.81 -3.57 -1.40
N ALA A 38 27.64 -2.99 -1.10
CA ALA A 38 26.40 -3.74 -0.99
C ALA A 38 26.07 -4.42 -2.33
N MET A 39 25.99 -5.75 -2.34
CA MET A 39 25.72 -6.52 -3.54
C MET A 39 25.06 -7.85 -3.21
N PHE A 40 24.44 -8.46 -4.22
CA PHE A 40 23.89 -9.81 -4.13
C PHE A 40 24.18 -10.59 -5.42
N SER A 41 24.18 -11.90 -5.31
CA SER A 41 24.33 -12.82 -6.42
C SER A 41 22.95 -13.16 -6.98
N ASN A 42 22.69 -12.83 -8.24
CA ASN A 42 21.44 -13.19 -8.91
C ASN A 42 21.24 -14.72 -8.86
N LEU A 43 20.04 -15.16 -8.51
CA LEU A 43 19.62 -16.56 -8.50
C LEU A 43 19.52 -17.10 -9.93
N TYR A 44 19.05 -16.26 -10.86
CA TYR A 44 18.90 -16.63 -12.25
C TYR A 44 18.95 -15.40 -13.16
N ILE A 45 19.63 -15.56 -14.30
CA ILE A 45 19.71 -14.56 -15.36
C ILE A 45 19.11 -15.19 -16.62
N PHE A 46 18.08 -14.55 -17.17
CA PHE A 46 17.43 -14.98 -18.41
C PHE A 46 18.32 -14.67 -19.62
N GLU A 47 18.12 -15.37 -20.74
CA GLU A 47 18.84 -15.10 -22.00
C GLU A 47 18.69 -13.65 -22.49
N SER A 48 17.59 -13.00 -22.13
CA SER A 48 17.34 -11.58 -22.40
C SER A 48 18.21 -10.61 -21.58
N GLY A 49 19.06 -11.12 -20.67
CA GLY A 49 19.86 -10.33 -19.74
C GLY A 49 19.10 -9.83 -18.51
N GLN A 50 17.78 -10.07 -18.43
CA GLN A 50 17.00 -9.73 -17.23
C GLN A 50 17.32 -10.71 -16.09
N THR A 51 17.34 -10.21 -14.85
CA THR A 51 17.49 -11.05 -13.66
C THR A 51 16.12 -11.40 -13.08
N LEU A 52 16.02 -12.56 -12.42
CA LEU A 52 14.80 -12.96 -11.71
C LEU A 52 14.44 -11.93 -10.64
N GLU A 53 15.43 -11.41 -9.93
CA GLU A 53 15.29 -10.38 -8.90
C GLU A 53 14.72 -9.09 -9.48
N GLY A 54 15.23 -8.62 -10.62
CA GLY A 54 14.73 -7.41 -11.28
C GLY A 54 13.31 -7.58 -11.81
N LEU A 55 12.97 -8.75 -12.35
CA LEU A 55 11.62 -9.10 -12.79
C LEU A 55 10.63 -9.11 -11.61
N MET A 56 11.01 -9.73 -10.50
CA MET A 56 10.23 -9.75 -9.26
C MET A 56 10.12 -8.37 -8.62
N GLY A 57 11.20 -7.59 -8.63
CA GLY A 57 11.23 -6.20 -8.16
C GLY A 57 10.29 -5.30 -8.96
N ASN A 58 10.27 -5.45 -10.29
CA ASN A 58 9.32 -4.76 -11.16
C ASN A 58 7.87 -5.16 -10.88
N PHE A 59 7.61 -6.45 -10.65
CA PHE A 59 6.28 -6.92 -10.25
C PHE A 59 5.87 -6.35 -8.89
N GLY A 60 6.81 -6.28 -7.95
CA GLY A 60 6.61 -5.83 -6.58
C GLY A 60 5.99 -4.43 -6.46
N LYS A 61 6.16 -3.59 -7.49
CA LYS A 61 5.51 -2.26 -7.58
C LYS A 61 3.98 -2.31 -7.54
N LEU A 62 3.36 -3.46 -7.80
CA LEU A 62 1.93 -3.71 -7.61
C LEU A 62 1.48 -3.49 -6.15
N CYS A 63 2.40 -3.50 -5.18
CA CYS A 63 2.12 -3.28 -3.76
C CYS A 63 1.33 -2.00 -3.48
N VAL A 64 1.65 -0.90 -4.18
CA VAL A 64 0.98 0.39 -4.01
C VAL A 64 -0.50 0.28 -4.37
N ALA A 65 -0.80 -0.36 -5.50
CA ALA A 65 -2.16 -0.59 -5.96
C ALA A 65 -2.93 -1.54 -5.01
N LEU A 66 -2.27 -2.57 -4.48
CA LEU A 66 -2.85 -3.44 -3.46
C LEU A 66 -3.18 -2.68 -2.17
N PHE A 67 -2.28 -1.84 -1.66
CA PHE A 67 -2.56 -1.02 -0.47
C PHE A 67 -3.70 -0.04 -0.72
N MET A 68 -3.75 0.62 -1.88
CA MET A 68 -4.83 1.54 -2.24
C MET A 68 -6.17 0.82 -2.35
N MET A 69 -6.21 -0.32 -3.03
CA MET A 69 -7.40 -1.15 -3.16
C MET A 69 -7.87 -1.69 -1.80
N LEU A 70 -6.98 -2.23 -0.96
CA LEU A 70 -7.37 -2.67 0.39
C LEU A 70 -7.84 -1.51 1.27
N SER A 71 -7.30 -0.31 1.08
CA SER A 71 -7.77 0.88 1.78
C SER A 71 -9.21 1.23 1.38
N GLY A 72 -9.52 1.20 0.09
CA GLY A 72 -10.89 1.42 -0.41
C GLY A 72 -11.87 0.35 0.07
N TYR A 73 -11.48 -0.92 -0.04
CA TYR A 73 -12.25 -2.06 0.46
C TYR A 73 -12.58 -1.89 1.95
N GLY A 74 -11.55 -1.66 2.76
CA GLY A 74 -11.72 -1.50 4.20
C GLY A 74 -12.52 -0.26 4.58
N MET A 75 -12.39 0.85 3.85
CA MET A 75 -13.19 2.06 4.08
C MET A 75 -14.66 1.82 3.78
N TYR A 76 -14.98 1.20 2.65
CA TYR A 76 -16.36 0.88 2.28
C TYR A 76 -17.01 -0.08 3.30
N CYS A 77 -16.32 -1.15 3.70
CA CYS A 77 -16.83 -2.05 4.74
C CYS A 77 -17.05 -1.34 6.08
N SER A 78 -16.13 -0.44 6.47
CA SER A 78 -16.28 0.32 7.73
C SER A 78 -17.48 1.25 7.68
N TYR A 79 -17.67 1.93 6.55
CA TYR A 79 -18.83 2.77 6.32
C TYR A 79 -20.14 1.97 6.37
N ASN A 80 -20.22 0.84 5.65
CA ASN A 80 -21.44 0.04 5.59
C ASN A 80 -21.82 -0.57 6.95
N ASN A 81 -20.83 -0.99 7.74
CA ASN A 81 -21.08 -1.53 9.09
C ASN A 81 -21.56 -0.47 10.08
N SER A 82 -21.23 0.80 9.85
CA SER A 82 -21.56 1.91 10.75
C SER A 82 -22.74 2.77 10.25
N LYS A 83 -23.25 2.51 9.04
CA LYS A 83 -24.40 3.18 8.41
C LYS A 83 -25.68 3.26 9.27
N PRO A 84 -26.01 2.30 10.17
CA PRO A 84 -27.21 2.39 10.98
C PRO A 84 -27.21 3.50 12.06
N GLU A 85 -26.06 4.14 12.37
CA GLU A 85 -25.91 4.82 13.67
C GLU A 85 -25.81 6.37 13.68
N ASN A 86 -25.49 7.13 12.61
CA ASN A 86 -25.57 8.62 12.60
C ASN A 86 -25.05 9.33 11.32
N GLU A 87 -25.37 10.62 11.12
CA GLU A 87 -24.85 11.48 10.02
C GLU A 87 -23.40 11.98 10.22
N THR A 88 -22.91 12.13 11.46
CA THR A 88 -21.51 12.53 11.78
C THR A 88 -20.48 11.40 11.59
N LEU A 89 -20.92 10.25 11.10
CA LEU A 89 -20.15 9.01 10.99
C LEU A 89 -18.96 9.09 10.03
N MET A 90 -19.14 9.73 8.87
CA MET A 90 -18.15 9.71 7.79
C MET A 90 -16.85 10.42 8.21
N SER A 91 -16.98 11.63 8.76
CA SER A 91 -15.85 12.43 9.22
C SER A 91 -15.10 11.72 10.35
N ASN A 92 -15.82 11.10 11.30
CA ASN A 92 -15.22 10.34 12.39
C ASN A 92 -14.42 9.12 11.91
N LEU A 93 -14.93 8.40 10.90
CA LEU A 93 -14.20 7.28 10.29
C LEU A 93 -12.91 7.74 9.61
N ILE A 94 -12.96 8.84 8.86
CA ILE A 94 -11.81 9.42 8.17
C ILE A 94 -10.78 9.91 9.20
N ILE A 95 -11.19 10.73 10.15
CA ILE A 95 -10.33 11.29 11.21
C ILE A 95 -9.64 10.17 11.99
N LYS A 96 -10.38 9.12 12.38
CA LYS A 96 -9.80 7.97 13.09
C LYS A 96 -8.68 7.30 12.29
N ARG A 97 -8.83 7.16 10.97
CA ARG A 97 -7.80 6.56 10.12
C ARG A 97 -6.60 7.46 9.93
N ILE A 98 -6.83 8.75 9.71
CA ILE A 98 -5.77 9.76 9.60
C ILE A 98 -4.94 9.76 10.89
N LYS A 99 -5.60 9.86 12.05
CA LYS A 99 -4.96 9.83 13.37
C LYS A 99 -4.10 8.58 13.54
N ASN A 100 -4.64 7.39 13.24
CA ASN A 100 -3.88 6.14 13.37
C ASN A 100 -2.66 6.08 12.44
N ALA A 101 -2.75 6.62 11.23
CA ALA A 101 -1.63 6.67 10.29
C ALA A 101 -0.54 7.63 10.78
N TYR A 102 -0.91 8.84 11.23
CA TYR A 102 0.03 9.83 11.77
C TYR A 102 0.71 9.36 13.06
N ILE A 103 -0.02 8.73 13.97
CA ILE A 103 0.58 8.15 15.19
C ILE A 103 1.69 7.16 14.83
N LYS A 104 1.44 6.27 13.85
CA LYS A 104 2.47 5.32 13.38
C LYS A 104 3.65 6.02 12.71
N TYR A 105 3.37 7.04 11.90
CA TYR A 105 4.41 7.82 11.24
C TYR A 105 5.30 8.56 12.24
N TRP A 106 4.72 9.25 13.21
CA TRP A 106 5.46 9.97 14.24
C TRP A 106 6.26 9.06 15.18
N GLN A 107 5.75 7.86 15.50
CA GLN A 107 6.53 6.86 16.24
C GLN A 107 7.87 6.55 15.56
N ILE A 108 7.86 6.51 14.22
CA ILE A 108 9.05 6.20 13.43
C ILE A 108 9.95 7.42 13.34
N LEU A 109 9.39 8.62 13.11
CA LEU A 109 10.20 9.85 13.10
C LEU A 109 10.94 10.07 14.42
N VAL A 110 10.26 9.91 15.55
CA VAL A 110 10.83 10.11 16.88
C VAL A 110 11.96 9.14 17.18
N LEU A 111 11.92 7.90 16.65
CA LEU A 111 12.98 6.92 16.87
C LEU A 111 14.11 7.03 15.82
N PHE A 112 13.77 7.06 14.54
CA PHE A 112 14.74 6.90 13.46
C PHE A 112 15.45 8.19 13.07
N LEU A 113 14.83 9.37 13.26
CA LEU A 113 15.51 10.63 12.92
C LEU A 113 16.68 10.94 13.87
N PRO A 114 16.55 10.81 15.21
CA PRO A 114 17.68 11.01 16.11
C PRO A 114 18.82 10.03 15.84
N ILE A 115 18.50 8.78 15.51
CA ILE A 115 19.50 7.78 15.11
C ILE A 115 20.25 8.24 13.85
N GLY A 116 19.53 8.73 12.83
CA GLY A 116 20.16 9.22 11.61
C GLY A 116 21.06 10.45 11.84
N LEU A 117 20.70 11.34 12.77
CA LEU A 117 21.57 12.44 13.20
C LEU A 117 22.86 11.94 13.86
N ILE A 118 22.76 10.96 14.76
CA ILE A 118 23.92 10.33 15.42
C ILE A 118 24.83 9.64 14.40
N LEU A 119 24.25 9.01 13.39
CA LEU A 119 24.97 8.34 12.30
C LEU A 119 25.52 9.30 11.24
N GLY A 120 25.23 10.61 11.33
CA GLY A 120 25.71 11.60 10.36
C GLY A 120 25.10 11.47 8.97
N VAL A 121 23.85 11.00 8.88
CA VAL A 121 23.17 10.79 7.59
C VAL A 121 22.83 12.13 6.94
N GLU A 122 23.49 12.45 5.82
CA GLU A 122 23.40 13.74 5.12
C GLU A 122 21.97 14.18 4.76
N LYS A 123 21.07 13.21 4.58
CA LYS A 123 19.67 13.44 4.24
C LYS A 123 18.89 14.17 5.34
N ILE A 124 19.31 14.08 6.60
CA ILE A 124 18.63 14.72 7.73
C ILE A 124 19.28 16.08 7.97
N THR A 125 18.62 17.12 7.46
CA THR A 125 19.09 18.50 7.53
C THR A 125 18.79 19.12 8.91
N GLY A 126 19.58 20.13 9.28
CA GLY A 126 19.35 20.94 10.49
C GLY A 126 18.29 22.03 10.31
N GLU A 127 17.72 22.21 9.12
CA GLU A 127 16.82 23.31 8.81
C GLU A 127 15.42 23.10 9.44
N PRO A 128 14.94 24.00 10.33
CA PRO A 128 13.65 23.81 11.02
C PRO A 128 12.45 23.62 10.09
N ILE A 129 12.48 24.23 8.90
CA ILE A 129 11.40 24.11 7.92
C ILE A 129 11.27 22.67 7.38
N ASP A 130 12.38 21.96 7.20
CA ASP A 130 12.37 20.57 6.74
C ASP A 130 11.78 19.65 7.81
N TRP A 131 12.05 19.91 9.08
CA TRP A 131 11.43 19.18 10.19
C TRP A 131 9.91 19.35 10.21
N ILE A 132 9.41 20.57 9.99
CA ILE A 132 7.95 20.83 9.93
C ILE A 132 7.33 20.11 8.73
N LYS A 133 7.94 20.22 7.55
CA LYS A 133 7.46 19.56 6.32
C LYS A 133 7.42 18.04 6.49
N ASN A 134 8.48 17.44 7.05
CA ASN A 134 8.56 16.00 7.30
C ASN A 134 7.57 15.57 8.38
N PHE A 135 7.40 16.34 9.46
CA PHE A 135 6.45 16.04 10.53
C PHE A 135 5.00 15.96 10.02
N LEU A 136 4.64 16.86 9.11
CA LEU A 136 3.33 16.89 8.45
C LEU A 136 3.25 16.00 7.19
N ALA A 137 4.34 15.31 6.84
CA ALA A 137 4.50 14.54 5.60
C ALA A 137 4.20 15.33 4.31
N ILE A 138 4.25 16.66 4.34
CA ILE A 138 4.05 17.52 3.16
C ILE A 138 5.16 17.22 2.15
N ASP A 139 6.40 17.29 2.64
CA ASP A 139 7.59 16.85 1.93
C ASP A 139 8.33 15.86 2.83
N THR A 140 8.65 14.70 2.29
CA THR A 140 9.19 13.56 3.05
C THR A 140 10.67 13.39 2.74
N THR A 141 11.42 14.49 2.84
CA THR A 141 12.85 14.52 2.48
C THR A 141 13.71 13.66 3.39
N PHE A 142 13.31 13.38 4.64
CA PHE A 142 14.08 12.50 5.53
C PHE A 142 13.83 11.02 5.24
N ASN A 143 12.66 10.67 4.72
CA ASN A 143 12.37 9.33 4.20
C ASN A 143 11.47 9.41 2.97
N ASN A 144 12.08 9.36 1.80
CA ASN A 144 11.37 9.50 0.53
C ASN A 144 10.19 8.54 0.42
N GLU A 145 10.32 7.31 0.93
CA GLU A 145 9.28 6.27 0.79
C GLU A 145 7.98 6.60 1.54
N ALA A 146 7.98 7.61 2.42
CA ALA A 146 6.78 8.11 3.09
C ALA A 146 5.89 8.99 2.18
N TRP A 147 6.31 9.32 0.94
CA TRP A 147 5.57 10.15 -0.02
C TRP A 147 4.10 9.73 -0.21
N PHE A 148 3.86 8.42 -0.09
CA PHE A 148 2.54 7.81 -0.27
C PHE A 148 1.54 8.21 0.81
N LEU A 149 2.00 8.60 2.02
CA LEU A 149 1.12 9.00 3.12
C LEU A 149 0.21 10.17 2.70
N THR A 150 0.80 11.23 2.16
CA THR A 150 0.06 12.44 1.77
C THR A 150 -0.89 12.21 0.62
N ILE A 151 -0.50 11.39 -0.37
CA ILE A 151 -1.38 10.97 -1.46
C ILE A 151 -2.59 10.20 -0.91
N TRP A 152 -2.35 9.24 -0.02
CA TRP A 152 -3.41 8.45 0.60
C TRP A 152 -4.36 9.31 1.45
N LEU A 153 -3.83 10.29 2.21
CA LEU A 153 -4.64 11.24 2.98
C LEU A 153 -5.57 12.06 2.07
N MET A 154 -5.05 12.59 0.96
CA MET A 154 -5.86 13.32 -0.01
C MET A 154 -6.97 12.44 -0.57
N ILE A 155 -6.68 11.17 -0.90
CA ILE A 155 -7.69 10.22 -1.38
C ILE A 155 -8.78 9.94 -0.34
N LEU A 156 -8.43 9.88 0.96
CA LEU A 156 -9.44 9.76 2.01
C LEU A 156 -10.39 10.97 2.04
N CYS A 157 -9.92 12.17 1.72
CA CYS A 157 -10.78 13.35 1.60
C CYS A 157 -11.77 13.24 0.43
N PHE A 158 -11.45 12.48 -0.63
CA PHE A 158 -12.39 12.17 -1.72
C PHE A 158 -13.44 11.13 -1.34
N PHE A 159 -13.23 10.36 -0.26
CA PHE A 159 -14.10 9.25 0.10
C PHE A 159 -15.59 9.60 0.22
N PRO A 160 -16.02 10.75 0.80
CA PRO A 160 -17.42 11.13 0.84
C PRO A 160 -18.06 11.27 -0.55
N LEU A 161 -17.30 11.79 -1.54
CA LEU A 161 -17.75 11.90 -2.93
C LEU A 161 -17.84 10.50 -3.57
N LEU A 162 -16.87 9.63 -3.30
CA LEU A 162 -16.88 8.25 -3.79
C LEU A 162 -18.08 7.47 -3.25
N ILE A 163 -18.44 7.62 -1.99
CA ILE A 163 -19.62 6.96 -1.42
C ILE A 163 -20.90 7.47 -2.07
N ARG A 164 -21.07 8.79 -2.25
CA ARG A 164 -22.22 9.34 -3.00
C ARG A 164 -22.31 8.76 -4.41
N TRP A 165 -21.16 8.59 -5.07
CA TRP A 165 -21.09 7.96 -6.38
C TRP A 165 -21.54 6.50 -6.35
N PHE A 166 -21.00 5.71 -5.41
CA PHE A 166 -21.37 4.30 -5.25
C PHE A 166 -22.82 4.12 -4.80
N GLU A 167 -23.43 5.05 -4.05
CA GLU A 167 -24.81 4.92 -3.56
C GLU A 167 -25.86 5.61 -4.46
N ARG A 168 -25.49 6.02 -5.67
CA ARG A 168 -26.43 6.64 -6.62
C ARG A 168 -27.58 5.70 -7.02
N LYS A 169 -28.74 6.29 -7.39
CA LYS A 169 -30.01 5.59 -7.70
C LYS A 169 -29.89 4.42 -8.68
N HIS A 170 -29.00 4.51 -9.67
CA HIS A 170 -28.79 3.49 -10.71
C HIS A 170 -27.42 2.79 -10.60
N SER A 171 -26.92 2.63 -9.36
CA SER A 171 -25.68 1.90 -9.13
C SER A 171 -25.89 0.38 -9.28
N GLY A 172 -24.96 -0.28 -9.95
CA GLY A 172 -24.99 -1.72 -10.24
C GLY A 172 -23.59 -2.22 -10.59
N PRO A 173 -23.30 -3.53 -10.47
CA PRO A 173 -21.94 -4.05 -10.63
C PRO A 173 -21.38 -3.77 -12.03
N TRP A 174 -22.22 -3.78 -13.06
CA TRP A 174 -21.81 -3.46 -14.43
C TRP A 174 -21.67 -1.95 -14.66
N SER A 175 -22.59 -1.13 -14.17
CA SER A 175 -22.51 0.32 -14.34
C SER A 175 -21.32 0.90 -13.59
N ASP A 176 -21.07 0.46 -12.36
CA ASP A 176 -19.91 0.89 -11.57
C ASP A 176 -18.57 0.46 -12.21
N ALA A 177 -18.51 -0.73 -12.82
CA ALA A 177 -17.33 -1.18 -13.55
C ALA A 177 -17.05 -0.34 -14.81
N ILE A 178 -18.09 -0.03 -15.60
CA ILE A 178 -17.97 0.86 -16.77
C ILE A 178 -17.49 2.24 -16.33
N TRP A 179 -18.08 2.81 -15.28
CA TRP A 179 -17.66 4.11 -14.77
C TRP A 179 -16.24 4.11 -14.25
N LEU A 180 -15.80 3.04 -13.59
CA LEU A 180 -14.42 2.89 -13.15
C LEU A 180 -13.45 2.87 -14.34
N LEU A 181 -13.79 2.15 -15.41
CA LEU A 181 -13.01 2.10 -16.65
C LEU A 181 -12.96 3.47 -17.35
N LEU A 182 -14.10 4.16 -17.43
CA LEU A 182 -14.19 5.51 -18.02
C LEU A 182 -13.38 6.52 -17.21
N PHE A 183 -13.47 6.47 -15.88
CA PHE A 183 -12.70 7.35 -15.00
C PHE A 183 -11.20 7.07 -15.11
N ASN A 184 -10.79 5.80 -15.10
CA ASN A 184 -9.39 5.41 -15.31
C ASN A 184 -8.86 5.91 -16.66
N THR A 185 -9.66 5.75 -17.72
CA THR A 185 -9.33 6.25 -19.07
C THR A 185 -9.21 7.77 -19.05
N MET A 186 -10.18 8.47 -18.46
CA MET A 186 -10.17 9.93 -18.35
C MET A 186 -8.90 10.44 -17.67
N VAL A 187 -8.47 9.82 -16.57
CA VAL A 187 -7.28 10.21 -15.81
C VAL A 187 -5.97 9.89 -16.54
N TYR A 188 -5.86 8.72 -17.18
CA TYR A 188 -4.59 8.26 -17.78
C TYR A 188 -4.43 8.58 -19.26
N THR A 189 -5.49 8.98 -19.97
CA THR A 189 -5.42 9.33 -21.39
C THR A 189 -5.95 10.73 -21.65
N VAL A 190 -7.17 11.05 -21.22
CA VAL A 190 -7.82 12.31 -21.59
C VAL A 190 -7.16 13.52 -20.91
N ILE A 191 -7.04 13.54 -19.57
CA ILE A 191 -6.41 14.68 -18.85
C ILE A 191 -4.98 14.92 -19.35
N PRO A 192 -4.08 13.91 -19.39
CA PRO A 192 -2.71 14.15 -19.84
C PRO A 192 -2.68 14.61 -21.30
N SER A 193 -3.52 14.07 -22.18
CA SER A 193 -3.55 14.51 -23.59
C SER A 193 -3.93 15.98 -23.78
N ILE A 194 -4.75 16.54 -22.89
CA ILE A 194 -5.15 17.96 -22.92
C ILE A 194 -4.06 18.82 -22.26
N VAL A 195 -3.57 18.39 -21.10
CA VAL A 195 -2.68 19.22 -20.25
C VAL A 195 -1.22 19.13 -20.69
N GLU A 196 -0.72 17.97 -21.09
CA GLU A 196 0.67 17.80 -21.54
C GLU A 196 0.92 18.40 -22.91
N LYS A 197 -0.09 18.41 -23.80
CA LYS A 197 0.03 18.98 -25.15
C LYS A 197 -0.29 20.46 -25.24
N SER A 198 -0.94 21.03 -24.23
CA SER A 198 -1.29 22.46 -24.24
C SER A 198 -0.08 23.31 -23.86
N GLN A 199 0.29 24.25 -24.74
CA GLN A 199 1.29 25.28 -24.45
C GLN A 199 0.87 26.19 -23.27
N TYR A 200 -0.43 26.44 -23.10
CA TYR A 200 -0.97 27.27 -22.02
C TYR A 200 -0.92 26.61 -20.64
N ALA A 201 -0.68 25.29 -20.59
CA ALA A 201 -0.66 24.53 -19.35
C ALA A 201 0.76 24.32 -18.78
N GLU A 202 1.79 24.91 -19.39
CA GLU A 202 3.18 24.71 -18.97
C GLU A 202 3.43 25.14 -17.52
N SER A 203 2.94 26.33 -17.13
CA SER A 203 3.08 26.79 -15.75
C SER A 203 2.34 25.88 -14.77
N LEU A 204 1.17 25.35 -15.15
CA LEU A 204 0.37 24.43 -14.34
C LEU A 204 1.11 23.11 -14.11
N ARG A 205 1.73 22.54 -15.14
CA ARG A 205 2.45 21.23 -15.07
C ARG A 205 3.59 21.23 -14.05
N GLY A 206 4.31 22.35 -13.97
CA GLY A 206 5.42 22.51 -13.03
C GLY A 206 4.98 22.73 -11.57
N THR A 207 3.70 23.02 -11.32
CA THR A 207 3.24 23.30 -9.96
C THR A 207 3.24 22.05 -9.09
N TYR A 208 3.67 22.23 -7.84
CA TYR A 208 3.59 21.21 -6.78
C TYR A 208 2.18 20.61 -6.65
N TYR A 209 1.15 21.46 -6.72
CA TYR A 209 -0.26 21.04 -6.58
C TYR A 209 -0.71 20.13 -7.72
N TYR A 210 -0.38 20.48 -8.97
CA TYR A 210 -0.76 19.66 -10.12
C TYR A 210 -0.09 18.28 -10.07
N GLN A 211 1.21 18.23 -9.74
CA GLN A 211 1.95 16.97 -9.64
C GLN A 211 1.37 16.03 -8.58
N LYS A 212 0.96 16.56 -7.41
CA LYS A 212 0.28 15.75 -6.39
C LYS A 212 -1.13 15.35 -6.83
N LEU A 213 -1.89 16.27 -7.44
CA LEU A 213 -3.26 16.03 -7.87
C LEU A 213 -3.33 14.93 -8.94
N ILE A 214 -2.47 14.95 -9.96
CA ILE A 214 -2.49 13.93 -11.02
C ILE A 214 -2.16 12.54 -10.46
N VAL A 215 -1.28 12.46 -9.46
CA VAL A 215 -0.98 11.22 -8.74
C VAL A 215 -2.19 10.74 -7.93
N VAL A 216 -2.85 11.64 -7.19
CA VAL A 216 -4.10 11.34 -6.47
C VAL A 216 -5.16 10.80 -7.43
N LEU A 217 -5.40 11.50 -8.55
CA LEU A 217 -6.35 11.08 -9.57
C LEU A 217 -5.97 9.71 -10.15
N GLY A 218 -4.68 9.46 -10.42
CA GLY A 218 -4.20 8.17 -10.92
C GLY A 218 -4.42 7.01 -9.94
N MET A 219 -4.33 7.27 -8.63
CA MET A 219 -4.53 6.24 -7.61
C MET A 219 -5.99 6.05 -7.19
N LEU A 220 -6.87 7.02 -7.46
CA LEU A 220 -8.30 6.92 -7.13
C LEU A 220 -8.98 5.69 -7.75
N PRO A 221 -8.74 5.30 -9.03
CA PRO A 221 -9.27 4.05 -9.60
C PRO A 221 -8.90 2.81 -8.79
N MET A 222 -7.67 2.74 -8.25
CA MET A 222 -7.22 1.61 -7.43
C MET A 222 -8.00 1.55 -6.11
N PHE A 223 -8.22 2.70 -5.47
CA PHE A 223 -9.06 2.81 -4.27
C PHE A 223 -10.51 2.45 -4.56
N MET A 224 -11.08 3.00 -5.65
CA MET A 224 -12.45 2.74 -6.08
C MET A 224 -12.67 1.26 -6.43
N ALA A 225 -11.69 0.58 -7.03
CA ALA A 225 -11.73 -0.86 -7.26
C ALA A 225 -11.89 -1.64 -5.95
N GLY A 226 -11.20 -1.20 -4.89
CA GLY A 226 -11.40 -1.73 -3.55
C GLY A 226 -12.83 -1.58 -3.03
N SER A 227 -13.38 -0.37 -3.11
CA SER A 227 -14.77 -0.10 -2.72
C SER A 227 -15.77 -0.91 -3.56
N TYR A 228 -15.50 -1.08 -4.85
CA TYR A 228 -16.29 -1.89 -5.76
C TYR A 228 -16.32 -3.37 -5.35
N LEU A 229 -15.13 -3.95 -5.06
CA LEU A 229 -15.02 -5.34 -4.59
C LEU A 229 -15.78 -5.55 -3.27
N ALA A 230 -15.74 -4.58 -2.36
CA ALA A 230 -16.45 -4.62 -1.09
C ALA A 230 -17.97 -4.51 -1.25
N LYS A 231 -18.44 -3.52 -2.03
CA LYS A 231 -19.85 -3.24 -2.24
C LYS A 231 -20.62 -4.43 -2.79
N TYR A 232 -20.03 -5.13 -3.75
CA TYR A 232 -20.68 -6.23 -4.45
C TYR A 232 -20.24 -7.60 -3.97
N ASP A 233 -19.45 -7.68 -2.89
CA ASP A 233 -18.87 -8.91 -2.34
C ASP A 233 -18.25 -9.81 -3.43
N ILE A 234 -17.55 -9.21 -4.40
CA ILE A 234 -17.09 -9.89 -5.62
C ILE A 234 -16.21 -11.11 -5.28
N ILE A 235 -15.32 -10.97 -4.28
CA ILE A 235 -14.44 -12.05 -3.83
C ILE A 235 -15.28 -13.19 -3.22
N GLY A 236 -16.27 -12.86 -2.40
CA GLY A 236 -17.23 -13.82 -1.83
C GLY A 236 -18.00 -14.56 -2.91
N LEU A 237 -18.60 -13.83 -3.86
CA LEU A 237 -19.35 -14.38 -4.98
C LEU A 237 -18.52 -15.35 -5.84
N ILE A 238 -17.27 -15.00 -6.16
CA ILE A 238 -16.38 -15.88 -6.94
C ILE A 238 -16.06 -17.13 -6.14
N ARG A 239 -15.63 -16.98 -4.88
CA ARG A 239 -15.23 -18.13 -4.07
C ARG A 239 -16.39 -19.09 -3.80
N ASN A 240 -17.59 -18.57 -3.54
CA ASN A 240 -18.78 -19.37 -3.22
C ASN A 240 -19.36 -20.12 -4.43
N LYS A 241 -19.05 -19.70 -5.67
CA LYS A 241 -19.38 -20.47 -6.88
C LYS A 241 -18.50 -21.71 -7.07
N ILE A 242 -17.36 -21.81 -6.39
CA ILE A 242 -16.43 -22.92 -6.53
C ILE A 242 -16.69 -23.94 -5.43
N SER A 243 -17.19 -25.13 -5.81
CA SER A 243 -17.60 -26.17 -4.86
C SER A 243 -16.43 -26.73 -4.04
N TYR A 244 -15.26 -26.92 -4.67
CA TYR A 244 -14.13 -27.61 -4.06
C TYR A 244 -12.98 -26.67 -3.71
N GLY A 245 -12.49 -26.75 -2.46
CA GLY A 245 -11.43 -25.86 -1.97
C GLY A 245 -10.07 -26.01 -2.66
N TYR A 246 -9.74 -27.19 -3.20
CA TYR A 246 -8.50 -27.37 -3.98
C TYR A 246 -8.61 -26.77 -5.38
N VAL A 247 -9.79 -26.82 -6.00
CA VAL A 247 -10.08 -26.14 -7.28
C VAL A 247 -9.96 -24.63 -7.10
N ALA A 248 -10.48 -24.08 -6.00
CA ALA A 248 -10.32 -22.65 -5.69
C ALA A 248 -8.84 -22.24 -5.62
N LYS A 249 -8.00 -23.03 -4.93
CA LYS A 249 -6.55 -22.77 -4.84
C LYS A 249 -5.87 -22.82 -6.20
N PHE A 250 -6.17 -23.84 -7.00
CA PHE A 250 -5.61 -23.97 -8.36
C PHE A 250 -6.00 -22.80 -9.26
N ILE A 251 -7.29 -22.42 -9.26
CA ILE A 251 -7.77 -21.22 -9.97
C ILE A 251 -7.07 -19.96 -9.44
N GLY A 252 -6.88 -19.84 -8.13
CA GLY A 252 -6.17 -18.72 -7.53
C GLY A 252 -4.72 -18.60 -8.01
N ILE A 253 -4.01 -19.72 -8.14
CA ILE A 253 -2.64 -19.76 -8.70
C ILE A 253 -2.66 -19.30 -10.16
N ILE A 254 -3.61 -19.79 -10.98
CA ILE A 254 -3.75 -19.37 -12.37
C ILE A 254 -4.02 -17.87 -12.46
N ILE A 255 -4.93 -17.33 -11.64
CA ILE A 255 -5.24 -15.90 -11.63
C ILE A 255 -3.97 -15.09 -11.32
N ILE A 256 -3.20 -15.46 -10.28
CA ILE A 256 -1.95 -14.77 -9.94
C ILE A 256 -0.94 -14.86 -11.09
N ALA A 257 -0.76 -16.03 -11.70
CA ALA A 257 0.17 -16.23 -12.81
C ALA A 257 -0.24 -15.39 -14.04
N VAL A 258 -1.52 -15.35 -14.38
CA VAL A 258 -2.06 -14.52 -15.47
C VAL A 258 -1.88 -13.04 -15.16
N THR A 259 -2.20 -12.59 -13.94
CA THR A 259 -1.97 -11.20 -13.52
C THR A 259 -0.49 -10.82 -13.62
N PHE A 260 0.40 -11.72 -13.22
CA PHE A 260 1.85 -11.54 -13.36
C PHE A 260 2.25 -11.39 -14.82
N MET A 261 1.87 -12.33 -15.68
CA MET A 261 2.20 -12.31 -17.11
C MET A 261 1.66 -11.08 -17.82
N LEU A 262 0.40 -10.71 -17.58
CA LEU A 262 -0.23 -9.53 -18.18
C LEU A 262 0.48 -8.25 -17.73
N ARG A 263 0.77 -8.12 -16.43
CA ARG A 263 1.45 -6.93 -15.92
C ARG A 263 2.88 -6.79 -16.45
N GLN A 264 3.58 -7.89 -16.72
CA GLN A 264 4.94 -7.84 -17.30
C GLN A 264 4.91 -7.56 -18.80
N ASN A 265 4.04 -8.23 -19.56
CA ASN A 265 4.05 -8.20 -21.02
C ASN A 265 3.20 -7.07 -21.61
N TRP A 266 2.12 -6.66 -20.94
CA TRP A 266 1.24 -5.57 -21.33
C TRP A 266 1.39 -4.38 -20.38
N ALA A 267 2.64 -4.08 -20.05
CA ALA A 267 2.96 -3.00 -19.12
C ALA A 267 2.73 -1.62 -19.78
N MET A 268 1.56 -1.02 -19.55
CA MET A 268 1.25 0.37 -19.91
C MET A 268 1.82 1.32 -18.85
N ARG A 269 3.14 1.28 -18.68
CA ARG A 269 3.83 2.02 -17.60
C ARG A 269 3.60 3.52 -17.75
N THR A 270 3.24 4.16 -16.65
CA THR A 270 3.18 5.61 -16.53
C THR A 270 4.56 6.18 -16.20
N ASN A 271 4.73 7.50 -16.26
CA ASN A 271 5.98 8.18 -15.86
C ASN A 271 6.33 7.92 -14.38
N TRP A 272 5.33 7.64 -13.55
CA TRP A 272 5.48 7.25 -12.15
C TRP A 272 5.81 5.77 -11.98
N GLY A 273 5.84 5.02 -13.08
CA GLY A 273 6.21 3.62 -13.25
C GLY A 273 5.21 2.60 -12.72
N TRP A 274 4.03 2.98 -12.22
CA TRP A 274 2.89 2.07 -12.07
C TRP A 274 2.14 1.93 -13.40
N ASP A 275 1.34 0.88 -13.51
CA ASP A 275 0.59 0.55 -14.71
C ASP A 275 -0.79 1.21 -14.73
N ARG A 276 -1.27 1.62 -15.91
CA ARG A 276 -2.63 2.16 -16.09
C ARG A 276 -3.73 1.15 -15.72
N LEU A 277 -3.42 -0.15 -15.72
CA LEU A 277 -4.33 -1.23 -15.38
C LEU A 277 -4.06 -1.82 -13.98
N ASP A 278 -3.21 -1.17 -13.16
CA ASP A 278 -2.87 -1.68 -11.82
C ASP A 278 -4.11 -1.81 -10.90
N PHE A 279 -5.21 -1.10 -11.15
CA PHE A 279 -6.47 -1.32 -10.43
C PHE A 279 -7.11 -2.69 -10.74
N ILE A 280 -6.96 -3.20 -11.97
CA ILE A 280 -7.39 -4.55 -12.38
C ILE A 280 -6.41 -5.58 -11.84
N TYR A 281 -5.10 -5.34 -12.01
CA TYR A 281 -4.08 -6.26 -11.54
C TYR A 281 -4.13 -6.44 -10.02
N ALA A 282 -4.30 -5.37 -9.25
CA ALA A 282 -4.46 -5.47 -7.80
C ALA A 282 -5.73 -6.25 -7.41
N SER A 283 -6.84 -5.99 -8.09
CA SER A 283 -8.12 -6.67 -7.84
C SER A 283 -8.04 -8.17 -8.13
N THR A 284 -7.50 -8.55 -9.29
CA THR A 284 -7.34 -9.95 -9.70
C THR A 284 -6.32 -10.67 -8.82
N PHE A 285 -5.18 -10.04 -8.51
CA PHE A 285 -4.19 -10.59 -7.58
C PHE A 285 -4.80 -10.83 -6.19
N CYS A 286 -5.57 -9.87 -5.66
CA CYS A 286 -6.28 -10.02 -4.38
C CYS A 286 -7.26 -11.20 -4.39
N ILE A 287 -8.05 -11.34 -5.46
CA ILE A 287 -8.94 -12.50 -5.64
C ILE A 287 -8.13 -13.80 -5.64
N GLY A 288 -7.05 -13.87 -6.42
CA GLY A 288 -6.20 -15.07 -6.49
C GLY A 288 -5.63 -15.45 -5.12
N VAL A 289 -5.12 -14.48 -4.36
CA VAL A 289 -4.64 -14.67 -2.99
C VAL A 289 -5.78 -15.18 -2.09
N ALA A 290 -6.95 -14.55 -2.13
CA ALA A 290 -8.10 -14.93 -1.31
C ALA A 290 -8.52 -16.40 -1.55
N LEU A 291 -8.52 -16.85 -2.80
CA LEU A 291 -8.83 -18.23 -3.16
C LEU A 291 -7.76 -19.22 -2.67
N ILE A 292 -6.48 -18.84 -2.70
CA ILE A 292 -5.37 -19.68 -2.24
C ILE A 292 -5.41 -19.87 -0.72
N ILE A 293 -5.59 -18.77 0.03
CA ILE A 293 -5.50 -18.79 1.49
C ILE A 293 -6.76 -19.37 2.15
N ASP A 294 -7.85 -19.53 1.42
CA ASP A 294 -9.08 -20.08 1.98
C ASP A 294 -8.89 -21.51 2.54
N GLY A 295 -9.31 -21.70 3.79
CA GLY A 295 -9.08 -22.92 4.57
C GLY A 295 -7.67 -23.05 5.18
N LEU A 296 -6.70 -22.20 4.84
CA LEU A 296 -5.32 -22.29 5.36
C LEU A 296 -5.15 -21.50 6.67
N LYS A 297 -5.79 -21.97 7.75
CA LYS A 297 -5.87 -21.26 9.05
C LYS A 297 -4.53 -20.76 9.58
N TYR A 298 -3.48 -21.60 9.57
CA TYR A 298 -2.17 -21.21 10.12
C TYR A 298 -1.44 -20.21 9.23
N VAL A 299 -1.55 -20.37 7.90
CA VAL A 299 -0.98 -19.42 6.94
C VAL A 299 -1.65 -18.06 7.08
N LYS A 300 -2.98 -18.02 7.16
CA LYS A 300 -3.75 -16.78 7.37
C LYS A 300 -3.33 -16.07 8.67
N LYS A 301 -3.18 -16.80 9.78
CA LYS A 301 -2.70 -16.22 11.04
C LYS A 301 -1.31 -15.60 10.93
N GLY A 302 -0.36 -16.32 10.31
CA GLY A 302 1.01 -15.83 10.11
C GLY A 302 1.05 -14.59 9.22
N LEU A 303 0.35 -14.63 8.08
CA LEU A 303 0.23 -13.47 7.21
C LEU A 303 -0.49 -12.32 7.91
N ALA A 304 -1.58 -12.56 8.63
CA ALA A 304 -2.33 -11.52 9.31
C ALA A 304 -1.49 -10.80 10.39
N PHE A 305 -0.59 -11.51 11.07
CA PHE A 305 0.38 -10.90 11.99
C PHE A 305 1.30 -9.90 11.26
N ILE A 306 1.94 -10.32 10.15
CA ILE A 306 2.80 -9.44 9.33
C ILE A 306 1.99 -8.28 8.75
N GLY A 307 0.78 -8.55 8.26
CA GLY A 307 -0.13 -7.54 7.71
C GLY A 307 -0.55 -6.49 8.75
N GLY A 308 -0.66 -6.88 10.02
CA GLY A 308 -0.85 -5.96 11.14
C GLY A 308 0.31 -4.98 11.32
N GLN A 309 1.52 -5.39 10.96
CA GLN A 309 2.75 -4.58 11.02
C GLN A 309 3.07 -3.84 9.71
N ALA A 310 2.32 -4.07 8.63
CA ALA A 310 2.68 -3.61 7.29
C ALA A 310 2.94 -2.09 7.16
N THR A 311 2.23 -1.24 7.91
CA THR A 311 2.47 0.21 7.89
C THR A 311 3.81 0.57 8.52
N GLY A 312 4.19 -0.09 9.62
CA GLY A 312 5.49 0.12 10.23
C GLY A 312 6.62 -0.45 9.36
N ILE A 313 6.44 -1.65 8.81
CA ILE A 313 7.40 -2.25 7.86
C ILE A 313 7.65 -1.31 6.67
N TRP A 314 6.58 -0.78 6.06
CA TRP A 314 6.68 0.19 4.96
C TRP A 314 7.44 1.46 5.34
N LEU A 315 7.24 2.00 6.52
CA LEU A 315 7.93 3.23 6.91
C LEU A 315 9.37 2.98 7.40
N ILE A 316 9.68 1.77 7.85
CA ILE A 316 10.99 1.43 8.45
C ILE A 316 12.00 0.90 7.42
N HIS A 317 11.55 0.11 6.44
CA HIS A 317 12.45 -0.71 5.60
C HIS A 317 13.57 0.07 4.92
N SER A 318 13.30 1.30 4.44
CA SER A 318 14.27 2.14 3.75
C SER A 318 15.42 2.58 4.65
N PHE A 319 15.18 2.76 5.95
CA PHE A 319 16.25 3.00 6.91
C PHE A 319 17.23 1.83 6.98
N PHE A 320 16.74 0.60 6.83
CA PHE A 320 17.62 -0.57 6.83
C PHE A 320 18.28 -0.83 5.48
N CYS A 321 17.51 -0.85 4.39
CA CYS A 321 18.03 -1.28 3.09
C CYS A 321 18.68 -0.17 2.27
N TYR A 322 18.52 1.11 2.63
CA TYR A 322 19.13 2.24 1.92
C TYR A 322 19.94 3.16 2.82
N TYR A 323 19.44 3.56 4.00
CA TYR A 323 20.03 4.72 4.70
C TYR A 323 21.06 4.37 5.78
N TYR A 324 20.81 3.41 6.65
CA TYR A 324 21.60 3.23 7.89
C TYR A 324 22.41 1.93 7.90
N CYS A 325 21.82 0.84 7.40
CA CYS A 325 22.37 -0.51 7.60
C CYS A 325 22.46 -1.32 6.29
N GLN A 326 22.67 -0.66 5.15
CA GLN A 326 22.61 -1.33 3.85
C GLN A 326 23.58 -2.52 3.78
N ASN A 327 24.85 -2.33 4.13
CA ASN A 327 25.84 -3.41 4.14
C ASN A 327 25.46 -4.61 5.03
N LEU A 328 24.79 -4.36 6.16
CA LEU A 328 24.29 -5.43 7.02
C LEU A 328 23.18 -6.24 6.34
N ILE A 329 22.22 -5.57 5.70
CA ILE A 329 21.11 -6.22 5.01
C ILE A 329 21.60 -7.07 3.83
N TYR A 330 22.60 -6.60 3.10
CA TYR A 330 23.15 -7.29 1.93
C TYR A 330 24.29 -8.27 2.25
N ALA A 331 24.74 -8.35 3.50
CA ALA A 331 25.81 -9.27 3.94
C ALA A 331 25.60 -10.76 3.53
N PRO A 332 24.38 -11.32 3.52
CA PRO A 332 24.16 -12.71 3.10
C PRO A 332 24.44 -12.99 1.62
N LYS A 333 24.49 -11.95 0.76
CA LYS A 333 24.65 -12.00 -0.71
C LYS A 333 23.62 -12.84 -1.48
N ASN A 334 22.82 -13.67 -0.82
CA ASN A 334 21.73 -14.44 -1.42
C ASN A 334 20.41 -13.62 -1.36
N PRO A 335 19.72 -13.38 -2.49
CA PRO A 335 18.50 -12.56 -2.54
C PRO A 335 17.38 -13.03 -1.62
N ILE A 336 17.19 -14.35 -1.47
CA ILE A 336 16.14 -14.90 -0.59
C ILE A 336 16.47 -14.59 0.87
N LEU A 337 17.72 -14.80 1.28
CA LEU A 337 18.18 -14.50 2.64
C LEU A 337 18.10 -13.00 2.94
N ILE A 338 18.49 -12.15 1.98
CA ILE A 338 18.39 -10.68 2.11
C ILE A 338 16.93 -10.26 2.33
N PHE A 339 16.00 -10.79 1.53
CA PHE A 339 14.58 -10.51 1.67
C PHE A 339 14.03 -10.96 3.03
N VAL A 340 14.30 -12.21 3.43
CA VAL A 340 13.86 -12.75 4.72
C VAL A 340 14.43 -11.94 5.87
N PHE A 341 15.70 -11.54 5.79
CA PHE A 341 16.36 -10.75 6.83
C PHE A 341 15.76 -9.35 6.97
N LEU A 342 15.54 -8.64 5.86
CA LEU A 342 14.89 -7.34 5.89
C LEU A 342 13.45 -7.44 6.42
N LEU A 343 12.68 -8.42 5.95
CA LEU A 343 11.32 -8.65 6.43
C LEU A 343 11.28 -8.91 7.94
N ALA A 344 12.18 -9.76 8.44
CA ALA A 344 12.27 -10.07 9.86
C ALA A 344 12.62 -8.82 10.68
N LEU A 345 13.68 -8.09 10.31
CA LEU A 345 14.12 -6.89 11.02
C LEU A 345 13.06 -5.79 11.01
N SER A 346 12.46 -5.48 9.86
CA SER A 346 11.40 -4.47 9.76
C SER A 346 10.14 -4.88 10.54
N THR A 347 9.79 -6.17 10.55
CA THR A 347 8.64 -6.67 11.33
C THR A 347 8.91 -6.56 12.83
N LEU A 348 10.09 -6.96 13.29
CA LEU A 348 10.50 -6.88 14.69
C LEU A 348 10.57 -5.43 15.17
N ALA A 349 11.15 -4.52 14.37
CA ALA A 349 11.20 -3.10 14.68
C ALA A 349 9.81 -2.47 14.76
N SER A 350 8.94 -2.75 13.78
CA SER A 350 7.54 -2.29 13.80
C SER A 350 6.78 -2.81 15.03
N TRP A 351 6.95 -4.10 15.34
CA TRP A 351 6.29 -4.72 16.49
C TRP A 351 6.80 -4.14 17.82
N GLY A 352 8.12 -3.96 17.96
CA GLY A 352 8.74 -3.33 19.12
C GLY A 352 8.28 -1.89 19.34
N LEU A 353 8.19 -1.09 18.27
CA LEU A 353 7.63 0.28 18.34
C LEU A 353 6.17 0.29 18.81
N ASN A 354 5.36 -0.65 18.32
CA ASN A 354 3.97 -0.77 18.74
C ASN A 354 3.87 -1.13 20.23
N PHE A 355 4.73 -2.05 20.69
CA PHE A 355 4.82 -2.44 22.08
C PHE A 355 5.23 -1.25 22.97
N MET A 356 6.32 -0.55 22.64
CA MET A 356 6.78 0.63 23.36
C MET A 356 5.69 1.71 23.46
N TYR A 357 5.01 2.00 22.35
CA TYR A 357 3.91 2.96 22.36
C TYR A 357 2.76 2.52 23.28
N SER A 358 2.38 1.24 23.24
CA SER A 358 1.31 0.74 24.10
C SER A 358 1.66 0.85 25.58
N LEU A 359 2.93 0.62 25.93
CA LEU A 359 3.45 0.78 27.29
C LEU A 359 3.39 2.25 27.73
N VAL A 360 3.94 3.16 26.91
CA VAL A 360 3.89 4.61 27.21
C VAL A 360 2.45 5.11 27.32
N TRP A 361 1.56 4.66 26.43
CA TRP A 361 0.15 5.05 26.45
C TRP A 361 -0.56 4.62 27.74
N GLN A 362 -0.21 3.48 28.34
CA GLN A 362 -0.80 3.07 29.64
C GLN A 362 -0.48 4.08 30.75
N PHE A 363 0.72 4.66 30.76
CA PHE A 363 1.11 5.68 31.73
C PHE A 363 0.56 7.07 31.42
N VAL A 364 0.40 7.40 30.13
CA VAL A 364 -0.03 8.72 29.68
C VAL A 364 -1.56 8.85 29.65
N LYS A 365 -2.30 7.77 29.38
CA LYS A 365 -3.78 7.78 29.28
C LYS A 365 -4.48 8.43 30.49
N PRO A 366 -4.10 8.15 31.76
CA PRO A 366 -4.73 8.77 32.92
C PRO A 366 -4.64 10.30 32.98
N ILE A 367 -3.66 10.90 32.29
CA ILE A 367 -3.47 12.35 32.24
C ILE A 367 -4.51 13.01 31.29
N PHE A 368 -4.93 12.30 30.25
CA PHE A 368 -5.78 12.85 29.18
C PHE A 368 -7.22 12.36 29.21
N VAL A 369 -7.47 11.21 29.82
CA VAL A 369 -8.80 10.64 30.03
C VAL A 369 -8.98 10.58 31.53
N LYS A 370 -9.66 11.59 32.10
CA LYS A 370 -10.23 11.43 33.44
C LYS A 370 -11.20 10.26 33.34
N ASP A 371 -10.95 9.21 34.11
CA ASP A 371 -11.98 8.19 34.30
C ASP A 371 -13.12 8.92 35.01
N ASP A 372 -14.26 9.07 34.32
CA ASP A 372 -15.51 9.51 34.94
C ASP A 372 -15.96 8.41 35.90
N LYS A 373 -15.31 8.37 37.06
CA LYS A 373 -15.70 7.61 38.24
C LYS A 373 -15.44 8.50 39.45
N GLU A 374 -16.37 9.41 39.67
CA GLU A 374 -16.84 9.86 40.98
C GLU A 374 -18.31 10.25 40.88
#